data_AF-A0A1G4TRR4-F1
#
_entry.id   AF-A0A1G4TRR4-F1
#
_cell.length_a   1.000
_cell.length_b   1.000
_cell.length_c   1.000
_cell.angle_alpha   90.00
_cell.angle_beta   90.00
_cell.angle_gamma   90.00
#
_symmetry.space_group_name_H-M   'P 1'
#
loop_
_entity.id
_entity.type
_entity.pdbx_description
1 polymer ?
#
loop_
_entity_poly.entity_id
_entity_poly.type
_entity_poly.pdbx_seq_one_letter_code
_entity_poly.pdbx_strand_id
1 'polypeptide(L)'
;MKGLAEFGPEANSPDVQTTIAFYFKALHEFVASLIEPLALSDPEKAVIQILSLIQGSIVMAQSTPDPGLVKTIRDAARVLLENALTASSET
;
A
#
# COMPACT_ATOMS: atom_id res chain seq x y z
N MET A 1 13.42 -16.28 3.62
CA MET A 1 12.76 -15.17 4.34
C MET A 1 13.42 -15.07 5.71
N LYS A 2 14.09 -13.95 6.01
CA LYS A 2 14.55 -13.66 7.37
C LYS A 2 13.37 -13.10 8.15
N GLY A 3 12.89 -13.85 9.14
CA GLY A 3 11.74 -13.47 9.96
C GLY A 3 12.15 -12.59 11.13
N LEU A 4 11.18 -11.84 11.66
CA LEU A 4 11.30 -10.98 12.86
C LEU A 4 11.96 -11.65 14.08
N ALA A 5 12.00 -12.98 14.12
CA ALA A 5 12.64 -13.77 15.19
C ALA A 5 14.18 -13.69 15.23
N GLU A 6 14.85 -13.25 14.15
CA GLU A 6 16.31 -13.02 14.15
C GLU A 6 16.71 -11.65 14.69
N PHE A 7 15.77 -10.71 14.80
CA PHE A 7 16.02 -9.44 15.44
C PHE A 7 15.81 -9.65 16.95
N GLY A 8 16.84 -9.36 17.76
CA GLY A 8 16.81 -9.59 19.21
C GLY A 8 15.61 -8.92 19.92
N PRO A 9 15.42 -9.14 21.23
CA PRO A 9 14.23 -8.71 21.98
C PRO A 9 13.90 -7.21 21.84
N GLU A 10 14.88 -6.37 21.49
CA GLU A 10 14.70 -4.94 21.23
C GLU A 10 13.84 -4.61 19.99
N ALA A 11 13.79 -5.52 19.01
CA ALA A 11 12.96 -5.35 17.80
C ALA A 11 11.47 -5.62 18.03
N ASN A 12 11.11 -6.22 19.16
CA ASN A 12 9.73 -6.41 19.61
C ASN A 12 9.39 -5.49 20.80
N SER A 13 10.11 -4.39 20.97
CA SER A 13 9.75 -3.40 21.98
C SER A 13 8.39 -2.73 21.66
N PRO A 14 7.58 -2.40 22.68
CA PRO A 14 6.30 -1.70 22.49
C PRO A 14 6.44 -0.39 21.70
N ASP A 15 7.57 0.30 21.85
CA ASP A 15 7.85 1.57 21.15
C ASP A 15 8.02 1.38 19.64
N VAL A 16 8.70 0.30 19.23
CA VAL A 16 8.85 -0.06 17.81
C VAL A 16 7.48 -0.41 17.21
N GLN A 17 6.67 -1.22 17.92
CA GLN A 17 5.33 -1.56 17.46
C GLN A 17 4.42 -0.33 17.35
N THR A 18 4.50 0.58 18.32
CA THR A 18 3.74 1.84 18.31
C THR A 18 4.14 2.72 17.13
N THR A 19 5.44 2.83 16.86
CA THR A 19 5.97 3.59 15.72
C THR A 19 5.51 3.00 14.39
N ILE A 20 5.57 1.67 14.24
CA ILE A 20 5.10 0.96 13.04
C ILE A 20 3.59 1.18 12.85
N ALA A 21 2.79 1.06 13.91
CA ALA A 21 1.35 1.28 13.85
C ALA A 21 1.01 2.73 13.45
N PHE A 22 1.72 3.71 14.03
CA PHE A 22 1.57 5.11 13.67
C PHE A 22 1.90 5.36 12.19
N TYR A 23 3.00 4.79 11.70
CA TYR A 23 3.39 4.89 10.29
C TYR A 23 2.30 4.36 9.36
N PHE A 24 1.79 3.15 9.61
CA PHE A 24 0.76 2.57 8.74
C PHE A 24 -0.57 3.33 8.79
N LYS A 25 -0.93 3.87 9.97
CA LYS A 25 -2.10 4.75 10.09
C LYS A 25 -1.92 6.04 9.27
N ALA A 26 -0.80 6.73 9.42
CA ALA A 26 -0.52 7.95 8.68
C ALA A 26 -0.45 7.71 7.17
N LEU A 27 0.12 6.58 6.75
CA LEU A 27 0.18 6.19 5.34
C LEU A 27 -1.22 5.90 4.77
N HIS A 28 -2.07 5.19 5.53
CA HIS A 28 -3.47 4.96 5.16
C HIS A 28 -4.23 6.28 4.99
N GLU A 29 -4.17 7.16 5.99
CA GLU A 29 -4.82 8.48 5.96
C GLU A 29 -4.32 9.33 4.78
N PHE A 30 -3.01 9.27 4.49
CA PHE A 30 -2.43 9.95 3.34
C PHE A 30 -2.98 9.42 2.02
N VAL A 31 -3.00 8.10 1.82
CA VAL A 31 -3.56 7.51 0.59
C VAL A 31 -5.05 7.81 0.46
N ALA A 32 -5.81 7.74 1.56
CA ALA A 32 -7.22 8.12 1.60
C ALA A 32 -7.42 9.57 1.11
N SER A 33 -6.60 10.51 1.58
CA SER A 33 -6.67 11.92 1.18
C SER A 33 -6.38 12.15 -0.31
N LEU A 34 -5.54 11.30 -0.92
CA LEU A 34 -5.23 11.41 -2.35
C LEU A 34 -6.36 10.89 -3.25
N ILE A 35 -7.12 9.91 -2.77
CA ILE A 35 -8.22 9.31 -3.54
C ILE A 35 -9.58 9.93 -3.25
N GLU A 36 -9.72 10.69 -2.16
CA GLU A 36 -10.97 11.39 -1.79
C GLU A 36 -11.58 12.17 -2.97
N PRO A 37 -10.82 12.94 -3.78
CA PRO A 37 -11.38 13.68 -4.92
C PRO A 37 -11.99 12.80 -6.02
N LEU A 38 -11.68 11.50 -6.03
CA LEU A 38 -12.22 10.55 -7.02
C LEU A 38 -13.65 10.12 -6.70
N ALA A 39 -14.17 10.43 -5.50
CA ALA A 39 -15.53 10.13 -5.06
C ALA A 39 -15.94 8.67 -5.32
N LEU A 40 -15.04 7.72 -5.02
CA LEU A 40 -15.29 6.30 -5.20
C LEU A 40 -16.42 5.83 -4.28
N SER A 41 -17.21 4.85 -4.75
CA SER A 41 -18.28 4.20 -3.98
C SER A 41 -17.77 3.43 -2.76
N ASP A 42 -16.55 2.87 -2.85
CA ASP A 42 -15.87 2.17 -1.77
C ASP A 42 -14.39 2.64 -1.69
N PRO A 43 -14.14 3.83 -1.09
CA PRO A 43 -12.81 4.40 -1.03
C PRO A 43 -11.87 3.58 -0.14
N GLU A 44 -12.36 2.99 0.94
CA GLU A 44 -11.56 2.19 1.88
C GLU A 44 -10.94 0.97 1.19
N LYS A 45 -11.73 0.25 0.37
CA LYS A 45 -11.22 -0.85 -0.43
C LYS A 45 -10.13 -0.41 -1.39
N ALA A 46 -10.29 0.75 -2.04
CA ALA A 46 -9.27 1.30 -2.93
C ALA A 46 -7.98 1.65 -2.17
N VAL A 47 -8.07 2.22 -0.96
CA VAL A 47 -6.90 2.47 -0.11
C VAL A 47 -6.15 1.17 0.19
N ILE A 48 -6.85 0.14 0.70
CA ILE A 48 -6.25 -1.15 1.05
C ILE A 48 -5.54 -1.78 -0.15
N GLN A 49 -6.18 -1.70 -1.33
CA GLN A 49 -5.62 -2.23 -2.55
C GLN A 49 -4.36 -1.48 -3.02
N ILE A 50 -4.34 -0.15 -2.94
CA ILE A 50 -3.16 0.67 -3.23
C ILE A 50 -2.02 0.35 -2.25
N LEU A 51 -2.31 0.25 -0.96
CA LEU A 51 -1.31 -0.10 0.06
C LEU A 51 -0.72 -1.49 -0.19
N SER A 52 -1.56 -2.45 -0.57
CA SER A 52 -1.13 -3.81 -0.93
C SER A 52 -0.20 -3.79 -2.15
N LEU A 53 -0.52 -2.96 -3.15
CA LEU A 53 0.33 -2.78 -4.33
C LEU A 53 1.68 -2.16 -3.96
N ILE A 54 1.73 -1.14 -3.10
CA ILE A 54 2.97 -0.52 -2.60
C ILE A 54 3.84 -1.57 -1.88
N GLN A 55 3.24 -2.35 -0.97
CA GLN A 55 3.96 -3.40 -0.25
C GLN A 55 4.53 -4.47 -1.19
N GLY A 56 3.71 -4.98 -2.12
CA GLY A 56 4.17 -5.94 -3.12
C GLY A 56 5.29 -5.40 -3.99
N SER A 57 5.20 -4.13 -4.37
CA SER A 57 6.22 -3.41 -5.17
C SER A 57 7.57 -3.33 -4.48
N ILE A 58 7.59 -3.03 -3.17
CA ILE A 58 8.82 -2.97 -2.37
C ILE A 58 9.48 -4.35 -2.34
N VAL A 59 8.70 -5.42 -2.12
CA VAL A 59 9.22 -6.80 -2.11
C VAL A 59 9.78 -7.21 -3.48
N MET A 60 9.11 -6.83 -4.56
CA MET A 60 9.58 -7.09 -5.92
C MET A 60 10.88 -6.33 -6.22
N ALA A 61 10.96 -5.06 -5.87
CA ALA A 61 12.15 -4.24 -6.10
C ALA A 61 13.39 -4.75 -5.34
N GLN A 62 13.18 -5.32 -4.15
CA GLN A 62 14.26 -5.94 -3.37
C GLN A 62 14.75 -7.28 -3.93
N SER A 63 13.87 -8.03 -4.60
CA SER A 63 14.18 -9.37 -5.12
C SER A 63 14.65 -9.35 -6.57
N THR A 64 14.20 -8.39 -7.37
CA THR A 64 14.55 -8.24 -8.78
C THR A 64 14.82 -6.75 -9.08
N PRO A 65 16.09 -6.33 -9.23
CA PRO A 65 16.40 -4.98 -9.65
C PRO A 65 16.09 -4.82 -11.15
N ASP A 66 14.83 -4.52 -11.45
CA ASP A 66 14.32 -4.22 -12.80
C ASP A 66 13.82 -2.76 -12.85
N PRO A 67 14.46 -1.88 -13.64
CA PRO A 67 13.98 -0.51 -13.87
C PRO A 67 12.57 -0.44 -14.48
N GLY A 68 12.13 -1.47 -15.21
CA GLY A 68 10.79 -1.57 -15.79
C GLY A 68 9.68 -1.73 -14.76
N LEU A 69 10.02 -2.22 -13.56
CA LEU A 69 9.07 -2.50 -12.49
C LEU A 69 8.26 -1.26 -12.08
N VAL A 70 8.89 -0.08 -12.02
CA VAL A 70 8.23 1.17 -11.65
C VAL A 70 7.06 1.50 -12.59
N LYS A 71 7.25 1.30 -13.90
CA LYS A 71 6.21 1.55 -14.89
C LYS A 71 5.07 0.56 -14.73
N THR A 72 5.39 -0.72 -14.61
CA THR A 72 4.39 -1.80 -14.41
C THR A 72 3.53 -1.56 -13.17
N ILE A 73 4.14 -1.17 -12.05
CA ILE A 73 3.40 -0.85 -10.81
C ILE A 73 2.47 0.33 -11.02
N ARG A 74 2.96 1.39 -11.67
CA ARG A 74 2.14 2.58 -11.98
C ARG A 74 0.94 2.20 -12.83
N ASP A 75 1.14 1.40 -13.88
CA ASP A 75 0.08 0.97 -14.78
C ASP A 75 -0.93 0.08 -14.03
N ALA A 76 -0.47 -0.78 -13.11
CA ALA A 76 -1.35 -1.57 -12.24
C ALA A 76 -2.18 -0.70 -11.30
N ALA A 77 -1.57 0.31 -10.66
CA ALA A 77 -2.28 1.26 -9.80
C ALA A 77 -3.37 2.02 -10.57
N ARG A 78 -3.05 2.41 -11.81
CA ARG A 78 -3.99 3.09 -12.70
C ARG A 78 -5.20 2.22 -13.01
N VAL A 79 -4.99 0.99 -13.48
CA VAL A 79 -6.08 0.05 -13.81
C VAL A 79 -6.99 -0.19 -12.60
N LEU A 80 -6.39 -0.27 -11.41
CA LEU A 80 -7.13 -0.46 -10.16
C LEU A 80 -8.10 0.70 -9.88
N LEU A 81 -7.62 1.94 -10.02
CA LEU A 81 -8.44 3.14 -9.84
C LEU A 81 -9.50 3.29 -10.93
N GLU A 82 -9.15 3.01 -12.19
CA GLU A 82 -10.10 3.04 -13.31
C GLU A 82 -11.25 2.05 -13.10
N ASN A 83 -10.95 0.81 -12.67
CA ASN A 83 -11.98 -0.18 -12.35
C ASN A 83 -12.86 0.26 -11.17
N ALA A 84 -12.29 0.89 -10.15
CA ALA A 84 -13.06 1.40 -9.02
C ALA A 84 -14.01 2.54 -9.43
N LEU A 85 -13.58 3.40 -10.35
CA LEU A 85 -14.41 4.46 -10.92
C LEU A 85 -15.57 3.91 -11.76
N THR A 86 -15.30 2.89 -12.60
CA THR A 86 -16.36 2.22 -13.38
C THR A 86 -17.39 1.58 -12.46
N ALA A 87 -16.96 0.84 -11.43
CA ALA A 87 -17.87 0.22 -10.46
C ALA A 87 -18.71 1.25 -9.69
N SER A 88 -18.17 2.44 -9.44
CA SER A 88 -18.89 3.54 -8.77
C SER A 88 -19.93 4.22 -9.67
N SER A 89 -19.86 4.01 -10.98
CA SER A 89 -20.79 4.59 -11.97
C SER A 89 -21.98 3.67 -12.26
N GLU A 90 -21.92 2.40 -11.85
CA GLU A 90 -22.97 1.39 -12.05
C GLU A 90 -23.99 1.32 -10.89
N THR A 91 -23.75 2.08 -9.81
CA THR A 91 -24.61 2.23 -8.62
C THR A 91 -25.34 3.56 -8.61
#